data_AF-A0A5C6YJ83-F1
#
_entry.id   AF-A0A5C6YJ83-F1
#
_cell.length_a   1.000
_cell.length_b   1.000
_cell.length_c   1.000
_cell.angle_alpha   90.00
_cell.angle_beta   90.00
_cell.angle_gamma   90.00
#
_symmetry.space_group_name_H-M   'P 1'
#
loop_
_entity.id
_entity.type
_entity.pdbx_description
1 polymer ?
#
loop_
_entity_poly.entity_id
_entity_poly.type
_entity_poly.pdbx_seq_one_letter_code
_entity_poly.pdbx_strand_id
1 'polypeptide(L)' 'GRPARGIVNRVMREVGPLNEAAPRFPLATASIAPLRAKAEAQGSGDFSPLWAGQNFAALREIGAAALVTELSAAF' A
#
# COMPACT_ATOMS: atom_id res chain seq x y z
N GLY A 1 10.21 7.58 -2.05
CA GLY A 1 10.43 8.81 -2.82
C GLY A 1 9.62 10.01 -2.33
N ARG A 2 8.40 9.78 -1.83
CA ARG A 2 7.59 10.74 -1.05
C ARG A 2 6.84 9.94 0.03
N PRO A 3 6.43 10.56 1.16
CA PRO A 3 5.60 9.88 2.16
C PRO A 3 4.26 9.42 1.58
N ALA A 4 3.85 8.21 1.94
CA ALA A 4 2.56 7.60 1.58
C ALA A 4 2.14 6.62 2.69
N ARG A 5 0.84 6.35 2.82
CA ARG A 5 0.30 5.44 3.85
C ARG A 5 -0.06 4.08 3.25
N GLY A 6 0.48 3.02 3.85
CA GLY A 6 0.16 1.65 3.49
C GLY A 6 0.29 0.69 4.67
N ILE A 7 -0.10 -0.56 4.43
CA ILE A 7 0.08 -1.67 5.36
C ILE A 7 1.59 -1.91 5.53
N VAL A 8 2.06 -1.97 6.78
CA VAL A 8 3.49 -2.14 7.10
C VAL A 8 3.97 -3.53 6.65
N ASN A 9 4.96 -3.56 5.75
CA ASN A 9 5.60 -4.77 5.28
C ASN A 9 7.11 -4.80 5.64
N ARG A 10 7.83 -5.81 5.14
CA ARG A 10 9.23 -6.04 5.47
C ARG A 10 10.14 -4.87 5.08
N VAL A 11 10.03 -4.35 3.86
CA VAL A 11 10.90 -3.24 3.43
C VAL A 11 10.73 -2.01 4.33
N MET A 12 9.52 -1.71 4.79
CA MET A 12 9.27 -0.61 5.72
C MET A 12 9.85 -0.89 7.12
N ARG A 13 9.81 -2.13 7.61
CA ARG A 13 10.40 -2.50 8.91
C ARG A 13 11.92 -2.48 8.89
N GLU A 14 12.54 -2.91 7.79
CA GLU A 14 13.99 -3.06 7.69
C GLU A 14 14.70 -1.79 7.19
N VAL A 15 14.12 -1.10 6.21
CA VAL A 15 14.69 0.13 5.61
C VAL A 15 14.14 1.39 6.29
N GLY A 16 13.05 1.27 7.04
CA GLY A 16 12.36 2.36 7.71
C GLY A 16 11.13 2.84 6.91
N PRO A 17 10.02 3.20 7.60
CA PRO A 17 8.82 3.73 6.94
C PRO A 17 9.07 5.14 6.36
N LEU A 18 10.07 5.85 6.89
CA LEU A 18 10.65 7.06 6.34
C LEU A 18 12.17 6.88 6.33
N ASN A 19 12.80 7.14 5.19
CA ASN A 19 14.25 6.99 5.03
C ASN A 19 14.79 8.14 4.18
N GLU A 20 15.75 8.88 4.72
CA GLU A 20 16.37 10.05 4.07
C GLU A 20 17.21 9.68 2.85
N ALA A 21 17.72 8.46 2.78
CA ALA A 21 18.47 7.94 1.65
C ALA A 21 17.56 7.50 0.48
N ALA A 22 16.24 7.50 0.65
CA ALA A 22 15.32 7.15 -0.43
C ALA A 22 15.45 8.16 -1.60
N PRO A 23 15.60 7.69 -2.86
CA PRO A 23 15.66 8.60 -4.00
C PRO A 23 14.43 9.51 -4.06
N ARG A 24 14.64 10.77 -4.43
CA ARG A 24 13.55 11.75 -4.57
C ARG A 24 12.50 11.26 -5.55
N PHE A 25 11.23 11.53 -5.24
CA PHE A 25 10.13 11.19 -6.13
C PHE A 25 10.32 11.78 -7.54
N PRO A 26 10.02 11.02 -8.61
CA PRO A 26 9.42 9.68 -8.63
C PRO A 26 10.42 8.50 -8.66
N LEU A 27 11.72 8.75 -8.45
CA LEU A 27 12.80 7.81 -8.83
C LEU A 27 12.86 6.53 -7.99
N ALA A 28 12.39 6.53 -6.74
CA ALA A 28 12.51 5.39 -5.83
C ALA A 28 11.78 4.12 -6.30
N THR A 29 10.71 4.25 -7.10
CA THR A 29 9.89 3.10 -7.51
C THR A 29 10.67 2.13 -8.39
N ALA A 30 11.53 2.63 -9.27
CA ALA A 30 12.30 1.80 -10.19
C ALA A 30 13.26 0.85 -9.43
N SER A 31 13.84 1.29 -8.32
CA SER A 31 14.75 0.48 -7.50
C SER A 31 14.06 -0.68 -6.77
N ILE A 32 12.79 -0.53 -6.41
CA ILE A 32 12.02 -1.57 -5.69
C ILE A 32 11.34 -2.56 -6.65
N ALA A 33 11.07 -2.16 -7.89
CA ALA A 33 10.27 -2.95 -8.83
C ALA A 33 10.74 -4.40 -9.05
N PRO A 34 12.05 -4.71 -9.17
CA PRO A 34 12.51 -6.10 -9.32
C PRO A 34 12.26 -6.95 -8.06
N LEU A 35 12.48 -6.39 -6.87
CA LEU A 35 12.23 -7.06 -5.59
C LEU A 35 10.73 -7.34 -5.41
N ARG A 36 9.90 -6.35 -5.73
CA ARG A 36 8.44 -6.51 -5.76
C ARG A 36 8.02 -7.64 -6.67
N ALA A 37 8.46 -7.63 -7.93
CA ALA A 37 8.08 -8.65 -8.90
C ALA A 37 8.45 -10.06 -8.43
N LYS A 38 9.66 -10.23 -7.88
CA LYS A 38 10.12 -11.53 -7.38
C LYS A 38 9.33 -12.00 -6.16
N ALA A 39 9.06 -11.12 -5.20
CA ALA A 39 8.32 -11.45 -3.98
C ALA A 39 6.84 -11.76 -4.27
N GLU A 40 6.19 -10.96 -5.12
CA GLU A 40 4.78 -11.15 -5.49
C GLU A 40 4.59 -12.47 -6.25
N ALA A 41 5.53 -12.86 -7.12
CA ALA A 41 5.51 -14.17 -7.78
C ALA A 41 5.60 -15.36 -6.81
N GLN A 42 5.99 -15.11 -5.55
CA GLN A 42 6.04 -16.09 -4.47
C GLN A 42 4.92 -15.89 -3.45
N GLY A 43 3.94 -15.02 -3.74
CA GLY A 43 2.83 -14.71 -2.84
C GLY A 43 3.21 -13.80 -1.66
N SER A 44 4.37 -13.14 -1.69
CA SER A 44 4.82 -12.23 -0.63
C SER A 44 4.60 -10.76 -1.02
N GLY A 45 4.01 -10.00 -0.09
CA GLY A 45 3.83 -8.54 -0.19
C GLY A 45 4.99 -7.71 0.40
N ASP A 46 6.14 -8.33 0.69
CA ASP A 46 7.24 -7.73 1.46
C ASP A 46 7.84 -6.44 0.86
N PHE A 47 7.67 -6.26 -0.45
CA PHE A 47 8.15 -5.09 -1.21
C PHE A 47 7.02 -4.39 -1.98
N SER A 48 5.77 -4.77 -1.72
CA SER A 48 4.60 -4.26 -2.43
C SER A 48 4.12 -2.93 -1.83
N PRO A 49 3.72 -1.95 -2.65
CA PRO A 49 3.09 -0.72 -2.18
C PRO A 49 1.62 -0.98 -1.80
N LEU A 50 1.38 -1.57 -0.63
CA LEU A 50 0.05 -1.93 -0.13
C LEU A 50 -0.68 -0.73 0.45
N TRP A 51 -1.10 0.21 -0.40
CA TRP A 51 -1.77 1.45 0.03
C TRP A 51 -3.08 1.18 0.77
N ALA A 52 -3.23 1.80 1.93
CA ALA A 52 -4.41 1.64 2.78
C ALA A 52 -4.58 2.83 3.74
N GLY A 53 -5.83 3.11 4.11
CA GLY A 53 -6.16 3.99 5.22
C GLY A 53 -5.89 3.35 6.58
N GLN A 54 -6.44 3.92 7.65
CA GLN A 54 -6.27 3.40 9.02
C GLN A 54 -7.44 2.52 9.50
N ASN A 55 -8.62 2.64 8.90
CA ASN A 55 -9.82 1.91 9.32
C ASN A 55 -10.07 0.69 8.43
N PHE A 56 -9.62 -0.47 8.88
CA PHE A 56 -9.87 -1.74 8.20
C PHE A 56 -11.23 -2.35 8.54
N ALA A 57 -11.82 -1.99 9.70
CA ALA A 57 -13.09 -2.56 10.16
C ALA A 57 -14.28 -2.17 9.27
N ALA A 58 -14.15 -1.08 8.49
CA ALA A 58 -15.17 -0.62 7.55
C ALA A 58 -15.03 -1.21 6.14
N LEU A 59 -14.04 -2.07 5.87
CA LEU A 59 -13.87 -2.68 4.55
C LEU A 59 -15.03 -3.63 4.24
N ARG A 60 -15.52 -3.57 3.01
CA ARG A 60 -16.60 -4.43 2.50
C ARG A 60 -16.24 -4.94 1.12
N GLU A 61 -16.30 -6.25 0.93
CA GLU A 61 -16.12 -6.88 -0.37
C GLU A 61 -17.48 -6.99 -1.08
N ILE A 62 -18.00 -5.85 -1.53
CA ILE A 62 -19.28 -5.74 -2.25
C ILE A 62 -19.12 -4.88 -3.50
N GLY A 63 -20.11 -4.92 -4.39
CA GLY A 63 -20.12 -4.08 -5.58
C GLY A 63 -20.15 -2.58 -5.24
N ALA A 64 -19.45 -1.76 -6.03
CA ALA A 64 -19.35 -0.32 -5.80
C ALA A 64 -20.72 0.38 -5.70
N ALA A 65 -21.70 0.00 -6.53
CA ALA A 65 -23.05 0.56 -6.50
C ALA A 65 -23.79 0.25 -5.18
N ALA A 66 -23.63 -0.97 -4.66
CA ALA A 66 -24.22 -1.36 -3.38
C ALA A 66 -23.59 -0.57 -2.23
N LEU A 67 -22.25 -0.47 -2.23
CA LEU A 67 -21.52 0.31 -1.22
C LEU A 67 -21.95 1.78 -1.20
N VAL A 68 -22.05 2.43 -2.37
CA VAL A 68 -22.48 3.83 -2.46
C VAL A 68 -23.92 4.01 -1.95
N THR A 69 -24.81 3.08 -2.27
CA THR A 69 -26.19 3.10 -1.78
C THR A 69 -26.25 3.04 -0.25
N GLU A 70 -25.53 2.10 0.37
CA GLU A 70 -25.47 1.95 1.83
C GLU A 70 -24.88 3.19 2.51
N LEU A 71 -23.76 3.72 1.98
CA LEU A 71 -23.13 4.92 2.52
C LEU A 71 -24.08 6.12 2.45
N SER A 72 -24.79 6.29 1.33
CA SER A 72 -25.70 7.43 1.13
C SER A 72 -26.92 7.39 2.05
N ALA A 73 -27.35 6.20 2.48
CA ALA A 73 -28.45 6.03 3.44
C ALA A 73 -28.04 6.31 4.90
N ALA A 74 -26.74 6.36 5.19
CA ALA A 74 -26.19 6.60 6.52
C ALA A 74 -25.88 8.08 6.81
N PHE A 75 -26.19 8.98 5.87
CA PHE A 75 -26.14 10.44 6.00
C PHE A 75 -27.55 11.01 6.15
#